data_AF-A0A9X0DZE8-F1
#
_entry.id   AF-A0A9X0DZE8-F1
#
_cell.length_a   1.000
_cell.length_b   1.000
_cell.length_c   1.000
_cell.angle_alpha   90.00
_cell.angle_beta   90.00
_cell.angle_gamma   90.00
#
_symmetry.space_group_name_H-M   'P 1'
#
loop_
_entity.id
_entity.type
_entity.pdbx_description
1 polymer ?
#
loop_
_entity_poly.entity_id
_entity_poly.type
_entity_poly.pdbx_seq_one_letter_code
_entity_poly.pdbx_strand_id
1 'polypeptide(L)'
;MLELKYPIPRITTTISRQAARVLFTLMPQGEPEILASDLVLLDRLCGEIRSRVNPPVKITSHPQRVGSHSCLALHFKGKLCSSIDLLITVNSHLSWPTEDDYHHPRWYMTVVDAADLLYLELYLAHKLAAKHTK
;
A
#
# COMPACT_ATOMS: atom_id res chain seq x y z
N MET A 1 -19.09 0.64 -5.78
CA MET A 1 -17.70 0.16 -5.63
C MET A 1 -16.80 1.36 -5.88
N LEU A 2 -15.88 1.68 -4.98
CA LEU A 2 -14.93 2.77 -5.16
C LEU A 2 -13.70 2.21 -5.87
N GLU A 3 -13.20 2.91 -6.90
CA GLU A 3 -12.05 2.46 -7.69
C GLU A 3 -11.18 3.64 -8.13
N LEU A 4 -9.90 3.37 -8.42
CA LEU A 4 -9.00 4.35 -9.00
C LEU A 4 -9.28 4.49 -10.50
N LYS A 5 -9.39 5.74 -10.98
CA LYS A 5 -9.36 6.06 -12.42
C LYS A 5 -8.08 5.54 -13.09
N TYR A 6 -6.95 5.67 -12.38
CA TYR A 6 -5.64 5.19 -12.81
C TYR A 6 -5.11 4.19 -11.77
N PRO A 7 -5.46 2.90 -11.87
CA PRO A 7 -5.05 1.90 -10.88
C PRO A 7 -3.60 1.45 -11.02
N ILE A 8 -2.96 1.76 -12.16
CA ILE A 8 -1.55 1.47 -12.42
C ILE A 8 -0.85 2.83 -12.57
N PRO A 9 0.05 3.20 -11.66
CA PRO A 9 0.82 4.44 -11.78
C PRO A 9 1.88 4.32 -12.88
N ARG A 10 2.19 5.44 -13.51
CA ARG A 10 3.28 5.55 -14.48
C ARG A 10 4.62 5.48 -13.76
N ILE A 11 5.56 4.70 -14.31
CA ILE A 11 6.90 4.59 -13.75
C ILE A 11 7.70 5.83 -14.12
N THR A 12 8.36 6.43 -13.13
CA THR A 12 9.30 7.54 -13.33
C THR A 12 10.67 7.22 -12.72
N THR A 13 11.73 7.75 -13.32
CA THR A 13 13.12 7.63 -12.82
C THR A 13 13.59 8.93 -12.17
N THR A 14 12.81 10.00 -12.29
CA THR A 14 13.14 11.32 -11.75
C THR A 14 12.32 11.59 -10.49
N ILE A 15 13.02 11.93 -9.41
CA ILE A 15 12.38 12.42 -8.19
C ILE A 15 11.98 13.88 -8.46
N SER A 16 10.68 14.20 -8.33
CA SER A 16 10.24 15.59 -8.32
C SER A 16 10.97 16.32 -7.20
N ARG A 17 11.68 17.40 -7.50
CA ARG A 17 12.60 18.09 -6.58
C ARG A 17 11.90 18.87 -5.45
N GLN A 18 10.58 18.76 -5.31
CA GLN A 18 9.80 19.50 -4.32
C GLN A 18 9.20 18.56 -3.27
N ALA A 19 9.60 18.80 -2.02
CA ALA A 19 9.11 18.20 -0.77
C ALA A 19 9.60 16.78 -0.43
N ALA A 20 9.24 16.33 0.79
CA ALA A 20 9.56 15.01 1.33
C ALA A 20 9.22 13.91 0.31
N ARG A 21 10.01 12.84 0.29
CA ARG A 21 9.84 11.72 -0.67
C ARG A 21 8.49 11.03 -0.44
N VAL A 22 7.48 11.42 -1.22
CA VAL A 22 6.16 10.78 -1.33
C VAL A 22 6.25 9.43 -2.04
N LEU A 23 5.28 8.55 -1.80
CA LEU A 23 5.19 7.26 -2.50
C LEU A 23 4.69 7.45 -3.94
N PHE A 24 3.66 8.27 -4.13
CA PHE A 24 3.10 8.59 -5.43
C PHE A 24 3.21 10.08 -5.74
N THR A 25 3.69 10.42 -6.93
CA THR A 25 3.55 11.79 -7.45
C THR A 25 2.13 11.94 -7.99
N LEU A 26 1.28 12.63 -7.26
CA LEU A 26 -0.14 12.83 -7.60
C LEU A 26 -0.37 14.25 -8.14
N MET A 27 -0.27 14.40 -9.46
CA MET A 27 -0.54 15.70 -10.12
C MET A 27 -2.05 16.01 -10.14
N PRO A 28 -2.47 17.28 -10.07
CA PRO A 28 -3.87 17.65 -10.18
C PRO A 28 -4.52 17.08 -11.45
N GLN A 29 -5.51 16.20 -11.28
CA GLN A 29 -6.24 15.52 -12.37
C GLN A 29 -5.35 14.69 -13.34
N GLY A 30 -4.07 14.51 -13.02
CA GLY A 30 -3.09 13.80 -13.85
C GLY A 30 -3.01 12.30 -13.56
N GLU A 31 -2.21 11.61 -14.37
CA GLU A 31 -1.82 10.23 -14.06
C GLU A 31 -0.87 10.22 -12.85
N PRO A 32 -1.08 9.31 -11.89
CA PRO A 32 -0.18 9.12 -10.77
C PRO A 32 1.14 8.54 -11.25
N GLU A 33 2.26 8.99 -10.68
CA GLU A 33 3.57 8.42 -10.96
C GLU A 33 4.15 7.73 -9.72
N ILE A 34 5.01 6.74 -9.93
CA ILE A 34 5.78 6.07 -8.88
C ILE A 34 7.23 5.92 -9.30
N LEU A 35 8.16 6.09 -8.35
CA LEU A 35 9.57 5.81 -8.60
C LEU A 35 9.79 4.31 -8.85
N ALA A 36 10.64 3.97 -9.82
CA ALA A 36 10.93 2.57 -10.14
C ALA A 36 11.39 1.75 -8.92
N SER A 37 12.17 2.34 -8.00
CA SER A 37 12.60 1.70 -6.77
C SER A 37 11.44 1.41 -5.80
N ASP A 38 10.47 2.32 -5.71
CA ASP A 38 9.31 2.15 -4.83
C ASP A 38 8.29 1.17 -5.42
N LEU A 39 8.21 1.08 -6.75
CA LEU A 39 7.42 0.04 -7.40
C LEU A 39 7.92 -1.37 -7.06
N VAL A 40 9.24 -1.58 -7.04
CA VAL A 40 9.84 -2.88 -6.64
C VAL A 40 9.43 -3.25 -5.21
N LEU A 41 9.45 -2.28 -4.29
CA LEU A 41 9.05 -2.50 -2.90
C LEU A 41 7.54 -2.71 -2.74
N LEU A 42 6.72 -2.04 -3.56
CA LEU A 42 5.27 -2.24 -3.60
C LEU A 42 4.88 -3.61 -4.16
N ASP A 43 5.54 -4.05 -5.24
CA ASP A 43 5.36 -5.38 -5.80
C ASP A 43 5.79 -6.46 -4.80
N ARG A 44 6.88 -6.22 -4.07
CA ARG A 44 7.30 -7.07 -2.96
C ARG A 44 6.25 -7.14 -1.87
N LEU A 45 5.72 -6.01 -1.38
CA LEU A 45 4.65 -5.98 -0.39
C LEU A 45 3.45 -6.81 -0.86
N CYS A 46 3.02 -6.64 -2.11
CA CYS A 46 1.95 -7.44 -2.68
C CYS A 46 2.28 -8.95 -2.72
N GLY A 47 3.53 -9.30 -3.05
CA GLY A 47 4.02 -10.68 -3.03
C GLY A 47 3.98 -11.29 -1.63
N GLU A 48 4.45 -10.56 -0.62
CA GLU A 48 4.42 -10.99 0.78
C GLU A 48 2.98 -11.19 1.28
N ILE A 49 2.04 -10.30 0.93
CA ILE A 49 0.61 -10.47 1.25
C ILE A 49 0.09 -11.76 0.63
N ARG A 50 0.33 -11.96 -0.68
CA ARG A 50 -0.16 -13.16 -1.39
C ARG A 50 0.45 -14.46 -0.88
N SER A 51 1.70 -14.43 -0.42
CA SER A 51 2.36 -15.63 0.13
C SER A 51 1.71 -16.11 1.42
N ARG A 52 1.08 -15.21 2.20
CA ARG A 52 0.44 -15.53 3.48
C ARG A 52 -1.07 -15.60 3.40
N VAL A 53 -1.70 -14.88 2.47
CA VAL A 53 -3.16 -14.76 2.40
C VAL A 53 -3.68 -15.41 1.11
N ASN A 54 -4.31 -16.57 1.27
CA ASN A 54 -4.80 -17.35 0.15
C ASN A 54 -6.01 -16.68 -0.52
N PRO A 55 -6.07 -16.60 -1.86
CA PRO A 55 -7.18 -15.95 -2.56
C PRO A 55 -8.53 -16.70 -2.41
N PRO A 56 -9.67 -15.99 -2.50
CA PRO A 56 -9.80 -14.55 -2.69
C PRO A 56 -9.44 -13.77 -1.42
N VAL A 57 -8.75 -12.65 -1.59
CA VAL A 57 -8.36 -11.77 -0.49
C VAL A 57 -9.49 -10.78 -0.24
N LYS A 58 -10.07 -10.83 0.97
CA LYS A 58 -10.95 -9.78 1.48
C LYS A 58 -10.11 -8.79 2.27
N ILE A 59 -10.16 -7.52 1.88
CA ILE A 59 -9.51 -6.42 2.61
C ILE A 59 -10.57 -5.70 3.44
N THR A 60 -10.28 -5.46 4.71
CA THR A 60 -11.12 -4.63 5.59
C THR A 60 -10.28 -3.49 6.14
N SER A 61 -10.81 -2.28 6.03
CA SER A 61 -10.11 -1.05 6.37
C SER A 61 -10.65 -0.45 7.66
N HIS A 62 -9.76 -0.07 8.58
CA HIS A 62 -10.09 0.53 9.85
C HIS A 62 -9.24 1.79 10.10
N PRO A 63 -9.77 2.98 9.77
CA PRO A 63 -9.12 4.25 10.08
C PRO A 63 -9.03 4.44 11.60
N GLN A 64 -7.88 4.87 12.08
CA GLN A 64 -7.62 5.02 13.51
C GLN A 64 -6.71 6.21 13.81
N ARG A 65 -6.68 6.61 15.09
CA ARG A 65 -5.69 7.55 15.62
C ARG A 65 -4.82 6.83 16.63
N VAL A 66 -3.51 6.85 16.41
CA VAL A 66 -2.51 6.29 17.35
C VAL A 66 -1.65 7.45 17.84
N GLY A 67 -1.87 7.87 19.08
CA GLY A 67 -1.31 9.13 19.58
C GLY A 67 -1.79 10.32 18.73
N SER A 68 -0.86 11.12 18.23
CA SER A 68 -1.13 12.25 17.32
C SER A 68 -1.16 11.87 15.84
N HIS A 69 -0.97 10.60 15.49
CA HIS A 69 -0.86 10.16 14.10
C HIS A 69 -2.19 9.62 13.56
N SER A 70 -2.50 10.01 12.32
CA SER A 70 -3.54 9.36 11.51
C SER A 70 -3.00 8.05 10.96
N CYS A 71 -3.72 6.95 11.18
CA CYS A 71 -3.30 5.64 10.70
C CYS A 71 -4.47 4.90 10.05
N LEU A 72 -4.15 3.89 9.25
CA LEU A 72 -5.09 2.95 8.64
C LEU A 72 -4.62 1.54 8.93
N ALA A 73 -5.44 0.76 9.65
CA ALA A 73 -5.22 -0.68 9.74
C ALA A 73 -5.96 -1.37 8.60
N LEU A 74 -5.22 -2.15 7.80
CA LEU A 74 -5.76 -3.01 6.77
C LEU A 74 -5.67 -4.46 7.24
N HIS A 75 -6.81 -5.11 7.38
CA HIS A 75 -6.90 -6.53 7.65
C HIS A 75 -7.13 -7.30 6.34
N PHE A 76 -6.20 -8.17 5.99
CA PHE A 76 -6.29 -9.02 4.81
C PHE A 76 -6.68 -10.43 5.26
N LYS A 77 -7.82 -10.90 4.78
CA LYS A 77 -8.34 -12.23 5.10
C LYS A 77 -8.52 -13.07 3.85
N GLY A 78 -7.95 -14.27 3.87
CA GLY A 78 -8.02 -15.25 2.81
C GLY A 78 -8.84 -16.47 3.20
N LYS A 79 -8.72 -17.53 2.39
CA LYS A 79 -9.26 -18.85 2.72
C LYS A 79 -8.51 -19.50 3.89
N LEU A 80 -9.11 -20.56 4.45
CA LEU A 80 -8.49 -21.40 5.49
C LEU A 80 -7.98 -20.59 6.69
N CYS A 81 -8.71 -19.54 7.05
CA CYS A 81 -8.34 -18.62 8.14
C CYS A 81 -6.96 -17.94 7.99
N SER A 82 -6.38 -17.91 6.78
CA SER A 82 -5.18 -17.12 6.53
C SER A 82 -5.45 -15.62 6.64
N SER A 83 -4.61 -14.90 7.37
CA SER A 83 -4.74 -13.46 7.53
C SER A 83 -3.44 -12.78 7.95
N ILE A 84 -3.30 -11.52 7.56
CA ILE A 84 -2.27 -10.61 8.04
C ILE A 84 -2.87 -9.22 8.26
N ASP A 85 -2.23 -8.41 9.10
CA ASP A 85 -2.58 -7.01 9.32
C ASP A 85 -1.44 -6.10 8.87
N LEU A 86 -1.78 -5.01 8.16
CA LEU A 86 -0.85 -3.94 7.84
C LEU A 86 -1.33 -2.65 8.50
N LEU A 87 -0.48 -2.03 9.31
CA LEU A 87 -0.68 -0.69 9.84
C LEU A 87 0.08 0.33 8.99
N ILE A 88 -0.65 1.23 8.35
CA ILE A 88 -0.09 2.36 7.62
C ILE A 88 -0.24 3.62 8.47
N THR A 89 0.87 4.29 8.78
CA THR A 89 0.87 5.54 9.55
C THR A 89 1.22 6.73 8.66
N VAL A 90 0.41 7.79 8.72
CA VAL A 90 0.75 9.06 8.06
C VAL A 90 1.79 9.79 8.91
N ASN A 91 2.99 9.97 8.36
CA ASN A 91 4.12 10.62 9.01
C ASN A 91 5.03 11.29 7.97
N SER A 92 5.94 12.16 8.38
CA SER A 92 6.80 12.97 7.48
C SER A 92 7.77 12.20 6.54
N HIS A 93 7.76 10.87 6.54
CA HIS A 93 8.64 10.05 5.72
C HIS A 93 7.96 8.74 5.28
N LEU A 94 8.40 8.24 4.11
CA LEU A 94 8.06 6.92 3.61
C LEU A 94 8.96 5.86 4.26
N SER A 95 8.37 4.78 4.75
CA SER A 95 9.06 3.57 5.20
C SER A 95 8.26 2.34 4.78
N TRP A 96 8.96 1.23 4.59
CA TRP A 96 8.38 -0.04 4.17
C TRP A 96 8.54 -1.08 5.29
N PRO A 97 7.70 -2.12 5.34
CA PRO A 97 7.94 -3.22 6.25
C PRO A 97 9.29 -3.88 5.97
N THR A 98 10.00 -4.21 7.05
CA THR A 98 11.32 -4.86 7.02
C THR A 98 11.21 -6.37 6.82
N GLU A 99 12.34 -7.05 6.58
CA GLU A 99 12.38 -8.52 6.57
C GLU A 99 11.80 -9.13 7.86
N ASP A 100 12.14 -8.53 9.00
CA ASP A 100 11.70 -9.01 10.32
C ASP A 100 10.19 -8.84 10.49
N ASP A 101 9.63 -7.72 10.04
CA ASP A 101 8.18 -7.50 10.04
C ASP A 101 7.45 -8.63 9.28
N TYR A 102 7.98 -9.05 8.12
CA TYR A 102 7.37 -10.11 7.33
C TYR A 102 7.37 -11.47 8.05
N HIS A 103 8.23 -11.72 9.04
CA HIS A 103 8.14 -12.93 9.87
C HIS A 103 6.97 -12.92 10.85
N HIS A 104 6.30 -11.78 11.03
CA HIS A 104 5.18 -11.59 11.93
C HIS A 104 3.83 -11.44 11.19
N PRO A 105 2.69 -11.66 11.87
CA PRO A 105 1.37 -11.47 11.27
C PRO A 105 0.95 -10.00 11.16
N ARG A 106 1.73 -9.06 11.72
CA ARG A 106 1.44 -7.62 11.76
C ARG A 106 2.61 -6.84 11.21
N TRP A 107 2.35 -6.00 10.21
CA TRP A 107 3.36 -5.21 9.53
C TRP A 107 3.10 -3.72 9.71
N TYR A 108 4.17 -2.94 9.55
CA TYR A 108 4.14 -1.51 9.76
C TYR A 108 4.78 -0.81 8.56
N MET A 109 4.15 0.26 8.11
CA MET A 109 4.74 1.14 7.10
C MET A 109 4.28 2.59 7.34
N THR A 110 5.05 3.54 6.81
CA THR A 110 4.68 4.96 6.89
C THR A 110 4.53 5.55 5.50
N VAL A 111 3.57 6.46 5.34
CA VAL A 111 3.37 7.26 4.13
C VAL A 111 3.38 8.74 4.48
N VAL A 112 3.71 9.60 3.52
CA VAL A 112 3.92 11.02 3.78
C VAL A 112 2.63 11.76 4.13
N ASP A 113 1.56 11.45 3.40
CA ASP A 113 0.28 12.14 3.55
C ASP A 113 -0.93 11.22 3.32
N ALA A 114 -2.12 11.79 3.45
CA ALA A 114 -3.38 11.08 3.28
C ALA A 114 -3.69 10.71 1.82
N ALA A 115 -3.10 11.40 0.83
CA ALA A 115 -3.30 11.09 -0.57
C ALA A 115 -2.53 9.82 -0.95
N ASP A 116 -1.27 9.69 -0.49
CA ASP A 116 -0.50 8.45 -0.57
C ASP A 116 -1.24 7.29 0.11
N LEU A 117 -1.78 7.52 1.32
CA LEU A 117 -2.53 6.53 2.08
C LEU A 117 -3.73 5.99 1.27
N LEU A 118 -4.58 6.89 0.76
CA LEU A 118 -5.79 6.54 0.03
C LEU A 118 -5.46 5.85 -1.30
N TYR A 119 -4.47 6.37 -2.03
CA TYR A 119 -4.06 5.77 -3.29
C TYR A 119 -3.49 4.37 -3.06
N LEU A 120 -2.66 4.18 -2.04
CA LEU A 120 -2.09 2.88 -1.67
C LEU A 120 -3.17 1.86 -1.29
N GLU A 121 -4.14 2.24 -0.45
CA GLU A 121 -5.26 1.36 -0.07
C GLU A 121 -6.01 0.85 -1.30
N LEU A 122 -6.40 1.76 -2.20
CA LEU A 122 -7.15 1.41 -3.40
C LEU A 122 -6.29 0.63 -4.41
N TYR A 123 -4.99 0.93 -4.50
CA TYR A 123 -4.04 0.18 -5.32
C TYR A 123 -3.92 -1.27 -4.83
N LEU A 124 -3.76 -1.48 -3.52
CA LEU A 124 -3.70 -2.81 -2.92
C LEU A 124 -4.99 -3.59 -3.17
N ALA A 125 -6.15 -2.94 -3.02
CA ALA A 125 -7.44 -3.54 -3.35
C ALA A 125 -7.52 -3.95 -4.81
N HIS A 126 -7.10 -3.09 -5.74
CA HIS A 126 -7.06 -3.41 -7.17
C HIS A 126 -6.12 -4.58 -7.48
N LYS A 127 -4.85 -4.51 -7.02
CA LYS A 127 -3.83 -5.52 -7.29
C LYS A 127 -4.17 -6.88 -6.69
N LEU A 128 -4.71 -6.92 -5.48
CA LEU A 128 -5.01 -8.17 -4.78
C LEU A 128 -6.37 -8.78 -5.19
N ALA A 129 -7.26 -7.99 -5.79
CA ALA A 129 -8.50 -8.49 -6.39
C ALA A 129 -8.28 -9.19 -7.74
N ALA A 130 -7.22 -8.84 -8.48
CA ALA A 130 -6.91 -9.45 -9.76
C ALA A 130 -6.67 -10.96 -9.60
N LYS A 131 -7.55 -11.77 -10.17
CA LYS A 131 -7.36 -13.23 -10.27
C LYS A 131 -6.06 -13.47 -11.01
N HIS A 132 -5.17 -14.30 -10.46
CA HIS A 132 -4.07 -14.89 -11.23
C HIS A 132 -4.67 -15.62 -12.44
N THR A 133 -4.65 -14.97 -13.60
CA THR A 133 -4.74 -15.68 -14.87
C THR A 133 -3.42 -16.44 -14.97
N LYS A 134 -3.50 -17.76 -14.82
CA LYS A 134 -2.39 -18.67 -15.08
C LYS A 134 -1.96 -18.57 -16.53
#